data_AF-A0A6N7HRB0-F1
#
_entry.id   AF-A0A6N7HRB0-F1
#
_cell.length_a   1.000
_cell.length_b   1.000
_cell.length_c   1.000
_cell.angle_alpha   90.00
_cell.angle_beta   90.00
_cell.angle_gamma   90.00
#
_symmetry.space_group_name_H-M   'P 1'
#
loop_
_entity.id
_entity.type
_entity.pdbx_description
1 polymer ?
#
loop_
_entity_poly.entity_id
_entity_poly.type
_entity_poly.pdbx_seq_one_letter_code
_entity_poly.pdbx_strand_id
1 'polypeptide(L)'
;MDAWRVVATVLLGVNGLVLVLLTMARTRDRKDATSGTVALAGAISFTILVVLCVLTLTVLAPLATWILVGAGVVAVTVMMLAS
;
A
#
# COMPACT_ATOMS: atom_id res chain seq x y z
N MET A 1 -18.06 -14.13 -6.18
CA MET A 1 -16.99 -13.52 -5.36
C MET A 1 -17.54 -13.27 -3.98
N ASP A 2 -16.85 -13.70 -2.93
CA ASP A 2 -17.30 -13.46 -1.56
C ASP A 2 -17.26 -11.97 -1.23
N ALA A 3 -18.33 -11.45 -0.60
CA ALA A 3 -18.46 -10.04 -0.28
C ALA A 3 -17.30 -9.53 0.61
N TRP A 4 -16.78 -10.37 1.52
CA TRP A 4 -15.67 -10.00 2.41
C TRP A 4 -14.37 -9.71 1.65
N ARG A 5 -14.13 -10.39 0.52
CA ARG A 5 -12.94 -10.16 -0.32
C ARG A 5 -12.97 -8.78 -0.97
N VAL A 6 -14.14 -8.39 -1.48
CA VAL A 6 -14.33 -7.07 -2.10
C VAL A 6 -14.09 -5.97 -1.07
N VAL A 7 -14.67 -6.11 0.14
CA VAL A 7 -14.46 -5.15 1.23
C VAL A 7 -12.98 -5.05 1.60
N ALA A 8 -12.30 -6.19 1.80
CA ALA A 8 -10.89 -6.19 2.14
C ALA A 8 -10.01 -5.58 1.05
N THR A 9 -10.29 -5.86 -0.23
CA THR A 9 -9.56 -5.25 -1.36
C THR A 9 -9.76 -3.73 -1.43
N VAL A 10 -10.97 -3.23 -1.16
CA VAL A 10 -11.24 -1.79 -1.12
C VAL A 10 -10.48 -1.13 0.03
N LEU A 11 -10.53 -1.69 1.22
CA LEU A 11 -9.78 -1.18 2.38
C LEU A 11 -8.27 -1.18 2.13
N LEU A 12 -7.75 -2.28 1.57
CA LEU A 12 -6.35 -2.42 1.20
C LEU A 12 -5.95 -1.41 0.12
N GLY A 13 -6.81 -1.23 -0.90
CA GLY A 13 -6.59 -0.29 -2.00
C GLY A 13 -6.51 1.16 -1.50
N VAL A 14 -7.48 1.59 -0.68
CA VAL A 14 -7.51 2.96 -0.13
C VAL A 14 -6.27 3.22 0.73
N ASN A 15 -6.02 2.36 1.71
CA ASN A 15 -4.88 2.55 2.60
C ASN A 15 -3.53 2.40 1.86
N GLY A 16 -3.44 1.44 0.94
CA GLY A 16 -2.24 1.22 0.13
C GLY A 16 -1.92 2.39 -0.78
N LEU A 17 -2.93 3.04 -1.37
CA LEU A 17 -2.73 4.25 -2.16
C LEU A 17 -2.11 5.37 -1.33
N VAL A 18 -2.57 5.55 -0.09
CA VAL A 18 -1.96 6.52 0.83
C VAL A 18 -0.50 6.17 1.11
N LEU A 19 -0.17 4.88 1.33
CA LEU A 19 1.22 4.44 1.50
C LEU A 19 2.10 4.71 0.27
N VAL A 20 1.58 4.51 -0.94
CA VAL A 20 2.31 4.82 -2.18
C VAL A 20 2.67 6.31 -2.22
N LEU A 21 1.71 7.18 -1.92
CA LEU A 21 1.92 8.64 -1.91
C LEU A 21 2.89 9.06 -0.80
N LEU A 22 2.76 8.49 0.40
CA LEU A 22 3.70 8.73 1.50
C LEU A 22 5.11 8.26 1.14
N THR A 23 5.24 7.11 0.47
CA THR A 23 6.53 6.58 0.02
C THR A 23 7.18 7.50 -1.01
N MET A 24 6.40 8.01 -1.98
CA MET A 24 6.87 9.01 -2.95
C MET A 24 7.31 10.31 -2.26
N ALA A 25 6.51 10.81 -1.30
CA ALA A 25 6.86 12.02 -0.54
C ALA A 25 8.16 11.83 0.25
N ARG A 26 8.29 10.74 1.01
CA ARG A 26 9.50 10.43 1.79
C ARG A 26 10.73 10.18 0.93
N THR A 27 10.56 9.63 -0.28
CA THR A 27 11.69 9.48 -1.21
C THR A 27 12.10 10.80 -1.80
N ARG A 28 11.15 11.71 -2.09
CA ARG A 28 11.43 13.06 -2.57
C ARG A 28 12.20 13.91 -1.54
N ASP A 29 11.94 13.71 -0.25
CA ASP A 29 12.58 14.50 0.81
C ASP A 29 14.04 14.06 1.08
N ARG A 30 14.56 13.03 0.40
CA ARG A 30 15.96 12.60 0.54
C ARG A 30 16.89 13.55 -0.22
N LYS A 31 18.06 13.83 0.37
CA LYS A 31 19.04 14.80 -0.15
C LYS A 31 19.48 14.56 -1.60
N ASP A 32 19.56 13.29 -2.02
CA ASP A 32 20.00 12.88 -3.36
C ASP A 32 18.86 12.38 -4.25
N ALA A 33 17.60 12.72 -3.90
CA ALA A 33 16.44 12.25 -4.63
C ALA A 33 16.34 12.90 -6.01
N THR A 34 16.29 12.08 -7.06
CA THR A 34 15.94 12.52 -8.41
C THR A 34 14.46 12.22 -8.69
N SER A 35 13.87 12.94 -9.65
CA SER A 35 12.50 12.65 -10.10
C SER A 35 12.34 11.19 -10.56
N GLY A 36 13.38 10.60 -11.17
CA GLY A 36 13.39 9.19 -11.55
C GLY A 36 13.34 8.25 -10.36
N THR A 37 14.08 8.55 -9.28
CA THR A 37 14.08 7.76 -8.05
C THR A 37 12.70 7.76 -7.37
N VAL A 38 12.04 8.91 -7.33
CA VAL A 38 10.68 9.05 -6.74
C VAL A 38 9.65 8.30 -7.59
N ALA A 39 9.70 8.46 -8.91
CA ALA A 39 8.81 7.75 -9.83
C ALA A 39 8.99 6.23 -9.73
N LEU A 40 10.23 5.75 -9.63
CA LEU A 40 10.52 4.33 -9.45
C LEU A 40 9.99 3.79 -8.12
N ALA A 41 10.21 4.52 -7.02
CA ALA A 41 9.69 4.13 -5.71
C ALA A 41 8.16 4.04 -5.69
N GLY A 42 7.48 4.99 -6.33
CA GLY A 42 6.04 4.95 -6.50
C GLY A 42 5.56 3.82 -7.42
N ALA A 43 6.25 3.58 -8.54
CA ALA A 43 5.90 2.48 -9.45
C ALA A 43 6.04 1.10 -8.77
N ILE A 44 7.12 0.89 -8.00
CA ILE A 44 7.33 -0.36 -7.25
C ILE A 44 6.24 -0.53 -6.19
N SER A 45 6.03 0.48 -5.35
CA SER A 45 5.03 0.41 -4.27
C SER A 45 3.60 0.23 -4.81
N PHE A 46 3.25 0.92 -5.91
CA PHE A 46 1.96 0.76 -6.58
C PHE A 46 1.80 -0.63 -7.20
N THR A 47 2.85 -1.17 -7.83
CA THR A 47 2.82 -2.52 -8.40
C THR A 47 2.58 -3.56 -7.32
N ILE A 48 3.26 -3.45 -6.17
CA ILE A 48 3.03 -4.33 -5.02
C ILE A 48 1.57 -4.24 -4.56
N LEU A 49 1.01 -3.03 -4.45
CA LEU A 49 -0.39 -2.84 -4.08
C LEU A 49 -1.35 -3.56 -5.05
N VAL A 50 -1.15 -3.38 -6.36
CA VAL A 50 -1.97 -4.05 -7.38
C VAL A 50 -1.88 -5.57 -7.26
N VAL A 51 -0.67 -6.11 -7.09
CA VAL A 51 -0.47 -7.55 -6.89
C VAL A 51 -1.21 -8.04 -5.63
N LEU A 52 -1.11 -7.32 -4.52
CA LEU A 52 -1.83 -7.69 -3.28
C LEU A 52 -3.35 -7.63 -3.44
N CYS A 53 -3.88 -6.64 -4.16
CA CYS A 53 -5.30 -6.56 -4.49
C CYS A 53 -5.75 -7.77 -5.33
N VAL A 54 -5.00 -8.14 -6.36
CA VAL A 54 -5.29 -9.31 -7.21
C VAL A 54 -5.21 -10.61 -6.41
N LEU A 55 -4.19 -10.78 -5.56
CA LEU A 55 -4.07 -11.96 -4.70
C LEU A 55 -5.23 -12.05 -3.70
N THR A 56 -5.61 -10.93 -3.09
CA THR A 56 -6.76 -10.84 -2.18
C THR A 56 -8.06 -11.24 -2.86
N LEU A 57 -8.25 -10.88 -4.13
CA LEU A 57 -9.44 -11.24 -4.90
C LEU A 57 -9.44 -12.70 -5.37
N THR A 58 -8.28 -13.33 -5.52
CA THR A 58 -8.18 -14.67 -6.14
C THR A 58 -7.88 -15.81 -5.16
N VAL A 59 -6.84 -15.69 -4.33
CA VAL A 59 -6.28 -16.88 -3.63
C VAL A 59 -5.88 -16.65 -2.17
N LEU A 60 -5.86 -15.40 -1.69
CA LEU A 60 -5.32 -15.11 -0.36
C LEU A 60 -6.21 -15.64 0.78
N ALA A 61 -5.60 -16.28 1.78
CA ALA A 61 -6.32 -16.76 2.95
C ALA A 61 -6.95 -15.58 3.73
N PRO A 62 -8.11 -15.78 4.39
CA PRO A 62 -8.80 -14.69 5.11
C PRO A 62 -7.92 -14.02 6.16
N LEU A 63 -7.23 -14.82 6.99
CA LEU A 63 -6.36 -14.29 8.05
C LEU A 63 -5.22 -13.44 7.48
N ALA A 64 -4.55 -13.92 6.44
CA ALA A 64 -3.47 -13.19 5.77
C ALA A 64 -3.96 -11.86 5.17
N THR A 65 -5.16 -11.86 4.58
CA THR A 65 -5.78 -10.65 4.02
C THR A 65 -5.99 -9.58 5.08
N TRP A 66 -6.59 -9.94 6.21
CA TRP A 66 -6.88 -8.98 7.28
C TRP A 66 -5.62 -8.50 8.00
N ILE A 67 -4.59 -9.34 8.10
CA ILE A 67 -3.26 -8.93 8.58
C ILE A 67 -2.67 -7.85 7.67
N LEU A 68 -2.74 -8.02 6.34
CA LEU A 68 -2.23 -7.02 5.39
C LEU A 68 -2.99 -5.69 5.50
N VAL A 69 -4.32 -5.73 5.61
CA VAL A 69 -5.14 -4.54 5.80
C VAL A 69 -4.74 -3.82 7.10
N GLY A 70 -4.66 -4.55 8.21
CA GLY A 70 -4.26 -4.00 9.51
C GLY A 70 -2.84 -3.43 9.50
N ALA A 71 -1.87 -4.15 8.92
CA ALA A 71 -0.49 -3.69 8.77
C ALA A 71 -0.42 -2.41 7.94
N GLY A 72 -1.23 -2.32 6.89
CA GLY A 72 -1.37 -1.11 6.10
C GLY A 72 -1.83 0.08 6.95
N VAL A 73 -2.90 -0.08 7.73
CA VAL A 73 -3.45 0.98 8.58
C VAL A 73 -2.41 1.44 9.60
N VAL A 74 -1.70 0.50 10.23
CA VAL A 74 -0.62 0.81 11.17
C VAL A 74 0.49 1.60 10.47
N ALA A 75 0.92 1.17 9.29
CA ALA A 75 1.98 1.84 8.54
C ALA A 75 1.60 3.28 8.18
N VAL A 76 0.37 3.53 7.67
CA VAL A 76 -0.10 4.89 7.38
C VAL A 76 -0.14 5.73 8.64
N THR A 77 -0.71 5.19 9.71
CA THR A 77 -0.84 5.91 10.98
C THR A 77 0.54 6.31 11.53
N VAL A 78 1.49 5.37 11.59
CA VAL A 78 2.85 5.65 12.06
C VAL A 78 3.55 6.67 11.16
N MET A 79 3.46 6.52 9.84
CA MET A 79 4.10 7.44 8.90
C MET A 79 3.56 8.87 9.00
N MET A 80 2.25 9.02 9.20
CA MET A 80 1.55 10.29 9.37
C MET A 80 1.85 10.94 10.74
N LEU A 81 1.99 10.15 11.79
CA LEU A 81 2.37 10.65 13.13
C LEU A 81 3.86 11.04 13.21
N ALA A 82 4.70 10.41 12.38
CA ALA A 82 6.13 10.68 12.32
C ALA A 82 6.53 11.73 11.25
N SER A 83 5.56 12.32 10.55
CA SER A 83 5.76 13.43 9.60
C SER A 83 5.48 14.76 10.25
#